data_AF-A0A1A9GKS9-F1
#
_entry.id   AF-A0A1A9GKS9-F1
#
_cell.length_a   1.000
_cell.length_b   1.000
_cell.length_c   1.000
_cell.angle_alpha   90.00
_cell.angle_beta   90.00
_cell.angle_gamma   90.00
#
_symmetry.space_group_name_H-M   'P 1'
#
loop_
_entity.id
_entity.type
_entity.pdbx_description
1 polymer ?
#
loop_
_entity_poly.entity_id
_entity_poly.type
_entity_poly.pdbx_seq_one_letter_code
_entity_poly.pdbx_strand_id
1 'polypeptide(L)'
;MTEDATPTSDISGAVPTGSQGGGDNVQYTFMTAKTIRGREGATRTKWQNQGWEFVDQTQGPLRSELNFRKVKRKGAGAYLAQGYTAFRGLKPTTQKTILSVVGALVVLSVLVGSIAAALGGDDDAPETTPPAAQTEPLPASPEPTEGPSEEASAEPLASEIPEVDPYSYDGPTYEVVTTDENQGPAKLTQYWVVTTPDLAFSGDAYKDAIKLIIDDIAHAQGTSKFIAEVVTDKQIAEAESPSTFEAFIDEYGADYAIKTIPKLEKKGWVANYTGGFDQNTGKPSDDASAFTILWRPYATQEFEQWEPEVPVS
;
A
#
# COMPACT_ATOMS: atom_id res chain seq x y z
N MET A 1 -29.56 41.13 58.83
CA MET A 1 -30.27 39.84 58.90
C MET A 1 -30.04 39.15 57.55
N THR A 2 -28.98 38.34 57.49
CA THR A 2 -28.99 36.89 57.16
C THR A 2 -30.29 36.34 56.53
N GLU A 3 -30.35 35.49 55.50
CA GLU A 3 -29.48 34.46 54.87
C GLU A 3 -29.84 34.41 53.36
N ASP A 4 -28.94 34.28 52.40
CA ASP A 4 -28.20 33.08 51.95
C ASP A 4 -29.10 31.92 51.46
N ALA A 5 -29.02 31.64 50.16
CA ALA A 5 -29.26 30.35 49.49
C ALA A 5 -29.22 30.52 47.96
N THR A 6 -28.05 30.31 47.36
CA THR A 6 -27.96 29.66 46.05
C THR A 6 -28.07 28.15 46.24
N PRO A 7 -28.60 27.44 45.23
CA PRO A 7 -27.72 26.48 44.59
C PRO A 7 -27.80 26.50 43.06
N THR A 8 -26.59 26.37 42.52
CA THR A 8 -26.15 25.98 41.18
C THR A 8 -27.06 24.95 40.51
N SER A 9 -27.42 25.18 39.24
CA SER A 9 -27.92 24.15 38.33
C SER A 9 -26.97 24.01 37.16
N ASP A 10 -25.92 23.22 37.37
CA ASP A 10 -25.17 22.58 36.28
C ASP A 10 -26.11 21.59 35.58
N ILE A 11 -26.64 21.97 34.43
CA ILE A 11 -27.28 21.02 33.52
C ILE A 11 -26.16 20.38 32.70
N SER A 12 -25.46 19.44 33.34
CA SER A 12 -24.68 18.41 32.67
C SER A 12 -25.66 17.49 31.96
N GLY A 13 -25.85 17.69 30.66
CA GLY A 13 -26.68 16.84 29.81
C GLY A 13 -26.08 15.43 29.77
N ALA A 14 -26.64 14.54 30.58
CA ALA A 14 -26.34 13.13 30.56
C ALA A 14 -26.59 12.55 29.16
N VAL A 15 -25.55 11.99 28.55
CA VAL A 15 -25.66 11.08 27.41
C VAL A 15 -26.49 9.88 27.88
N PRO A 16 -27.53 9.44 27.15
CA PRO A 16 -28.31 8.29 27.56
C PRO A 16 -27.47 7.02 27.40
N THR A 17 -27.04 6.45 28.51
CA THR A 17 -26.47 5.11 28.59
C THR A 17 -27.60 4.09 28.40
N GLY A 18 -27.95 3.80 27.15
CA GLY A 18 -28.84 2.71 26.79
C GLY A 18 -28.14 1.37 27.02
N SER A 19 -28.46 0.71 28.14
CA SER A 19 -28.16 -0.70 28.38
C SER A 19 -29.39 -1.54 28.04
N GLN A 20 -29.31 -2.36 26.97
CA GLN A 20 -30.22 -3.49 26.76
C GLN A 20 -29.71 -4.46 25.69
N GLY A 21 -29.66 -5.76 26.03
CA GLY A 21 -29.82 -6.90 25.10
C GLY A 21 -28.54 -7.50 24.51
N GLY A 22 -28.31 -8.79 24.74
CA GLY A 22 -27.14 -9.54 24.27
C GLY A 22 -27.09 -9.75 22.74
N GLY A 23 -25.85 -9.80 22.24
CA GLY A 23 -25.49 -9.94 20.83
C GLY A 23 -24.38 -8.95 20.52
N ASP A 24 -23.17 -9.46 20.25
CA ASP A 24 -21.97 -8.76 19.76
C ASP A 24 -21.67 -7.38 20.38
N ASN A 25 -20.62 -7.31 21.20
CA ASN A 25 -20.21 -6.09 21.88
C ASN A 25 -19.59 -5.09 20.88
N VAL A 26 -20.43 -4.43 20.08
CA VAL A 26 -20.07 -3.42 19.10
C VAL A 26 -19.82 -2.10 19.84
N GLN A 27 -18.56 -1.67 19.87
CA GLN A 27 -18.20 -0.36 20.40
C GLN A 27 -18.50 0.71 19.36
N TYR A 28 -19.08 1.83 19.79
CA TYR A 28 -19.34 2.99 18.95
C TYR A 28 -18.42 4.16 19.33
N THR A 29 -18.03 4.95 18.33
CA THR A 29 -17.46 6.27 18.53
C THR A 29 -18.52 7.30 18.20
N PHE A 30 -18.68 8.32 19.04
CA PHE A 30 -19.67 9.38 18.86
C PHE A 30 -18.99 10.69 18.46
N MET A 31 -19.69 11.49 17.67
CA MET A 31 -19.28 12.86 17.37
C MET A 31 -20.49 13.80 17.32
N THR A 32 -20.23 15.09 17.54
CA THR A 32 -21.24 16.14 17.45
C THR A 32 -20.82 17.15 16.40
N ALA A 33 -21.65 17.37 15.38
CA ALA A 33 -21.44 18.41 14.38
C ALA A 33 -22.39 19.58 14.65
N LYS A 34 -21.86 20.81 14.69
CA LYS A 34 -22.67 22.03 14.81
C LYS A 34 -22.88 22.64 13.42
N THR A 35 -24.11 23.05 13.12
CA THR A 35 -24.46 23.67 11.84
C THR A 35 -25.48 24.79 12.03
N ILE A 36 -25.58 25.69 11.06
CA ILE A 36 -26.57 26.77 11.08
C ILE A 36 -27.94 26.17 10.80
N ARG A 37 -28.97 26.68 11.49
CA ARG A 37 -30.35 26.22 11.29
C ARG A 37 -30.75 26.33 9.82
N GLY A 38 -31.34 25.26 9.28
CA GLY A 38 -31.69 25.13 7.86
C GLY A 38 -30.63 24.46 6.98
N ARG A 39 -29.42 24.18 7.50
CA ARG A 39 -28.34 23.46 6.77
C ARG A 39 -28.11 22.03 7.27
N GLU A 40 -28.98 21.51 8.13
CA GLU A 40 -28.83 20.20 8.77
C GLU A 40 -28.82 19.06 7.78
N GLY A 41 -29.64 19.14 6.72
CA GLY A 41 -29.67 18.12 5.66
C GLY A 41 -28.31 17.95 5.00
N ALA A 42 -27.68 19.05 4.56
CA ALA A 42 -26.35 19.01 3.95
C ALA A 42 -25.28 18.50 4.91
N THR A 43 -25.32 18.91 6.18
CA THR A 43 -24.40 18.40 7.21
C THR A 43 -24.60 16.91 7.48
N ARG A 44 -25.86 16.44 7.53
CA ARG A 44 -26.21 15.04 7.72
C ARG A 44 -25.71 14.18 6.56
N THR A 45 -25.99 14.58 5.31
CA THR A 45 -25.50 13.88 4.10
C THR A 45 -23.98 13.81 4.07
N LYS A 46 -23.29 14.91 4.39
CA LYS A 46 -21.81 14.93 4.46
C LYS A 46 -21.27 13.85 5.40
N TRP A 47 -21.79 13.77 6.63
CA TRP A 47 -21.28 12.82 7.62
C TRP A 47 -21.73 11.38 7.33
N GLN A 48 -22.95 11.18 6.82
CA GLN A 48 -23.43 9.87 6.36
C GLN A 48 -22.57 9.31 5.22
N ASN A 49 -22.18 10.14 4.24
CA ASN A 49 -21.27 9.73 3.18
C ASN A 49 -19.87 9.36 3.69
N GLN A 50 -19.49 9.81 4.89
CA GLN A 50 -18.24 9.42 5.57
C GLN A 50 -18.41 8.20 6.48
N GLY A 51 -19.54 7.50 6.37
CA GLY A 51 -19.86 6.31 7.15
C GLY A 51 -20.24 6.61 8.59
N TRP A 52 -20.70 7.82 8.90
CA TRP A 52 -21.29 8.14 10.21
C TRP A 52 -22.81 7.99 10.17
N GLU A 53 -23.37 7.33 11.17
CA GLU A 53 -24.80 7.16 11.34
C GLU A 53 -25.38 8.30 12.19
N PHE A 54 -26.47 8.91 11.73
CA PHE A 54 -27.16 9.95 12.47
C PHE A 54 -27.90 9.36 13.67
N VAL A 55 -27.70 9.93 14.87
CA VAL A 55 -28.31 9.47 16.12
C VAL A 55 -29.45 10.38 16.53
N ASP A 56 -29.14 11.66 16.76
CA ASP A 56 -30.15 12.65 17.16
C ASP A 56 -29.74 14.08 16.75
N GLN A 57 -30.66 15.02 16.96
CA GLN A 57 -30.46 16.44 16.70
C GLN A 57 -31.02 17.28 17.85
N THR A 58 -30.21 18.20 18.35
CA THR A 58 -30.63 19.24 19.29
C THR A 58 -30.74 20.57 18.56
N GLN A 59 -31.95 21.10 18.45
CA GLN A 59 -32.20 22.38 17.79
C GLN A 59 -32.04 23.55 18.76
N GLY A 60 -31.08 24.43 18.47
CA GLY A 60 -30.94 25.73 19.12
C GLY A 60 -31.57 26.87 18.31
N PRO A 61 -31.57 28.10 18.85
CA PRO A 61 -32.21 29.25 18.21
C PRO A 61 -31.57 29.63 16.87
N LEU A 62 -30.23 29.51 16.74
CA LEU A 62 -29.47 29.84 15.53
C LEU A 62 -28.66 28.67 14.96
N ARG A 63 -28.34 27.68 15.79
CA ARG A 63 -27.50 26.54 15.43
C ARG A 63 -28.16 25.25 15.88
N SER A 64 -28.01 24.21 15.07
CA SER A 64 -28.40 22.85 15.40
C SER A 64 -27.15 22.03 15.68
N GLU A 65 -27.22 21.18 16.70
CA GLU A 65 -26.21 20.17 16.98
C GLU A 65 -26.74 18.82 16.50
N LEU A 66 -25.93 18.11 15.71
CA LEU A 66 -26.23 16.82 15.13
C LEU A 66 -25.29 15.79 15.74
N ASN A 67 -25.82 14.81 16.44
CA ASN A 67 -25.02 13.73 17.03
C ASN A 67 -24.99 12.55 16.07
N PHE A 68 -23.79 12.02 15.86
CA PHE A 68 -23.55 10.87 15.01
C PHE A 68 -22.80 9.79 15.78
N ARG A 69 -22.96 8.54 15.35
CA ARG A 69 -22.17 7.41 15.80
C ARG A 69 -21.53 6.71 14.61
N LYS A 70 -20.39 6.08 14.83
CA LYS A 70 -19.75 5.19 13.87
C LYS A 70 -19.25 3.98 14.62
N VAL A 71 -19.38 2.79 14.04
CA VAL A 71 -18.79 1.58 14.63
C VAL A 71 -17.30 1.82 14.78
N LYS A 72 -16.81 1.71 16.01
CA LYS A 72 -15.39 1.75 16.30
C LYS A 72 -14.81 0.47 15.72
N ARG A 73 -14.27 0.55 14.49
CA ARG A 73 -13.41 -0.49 13.96
C ARG A 73 -12.36 -0.75 15.04
N LYS A 74 -12.25 -2.00 15.49
CA LYS A 74 -11.21 -2.39 16.44
C LYS A 74 -9.91 -1.85 15.83
N GLY A 75 -9.20 -0.98 16.55
CA GLY A 75 -7.99 -0.37 15.98
C GLY A 75 -6.97 -1.46 15.69
N ALA A 76 -6.03 -1.23 14.75
CA ALA A 76 -4.91 -2.15 14.51
C ALA A 76 -4.21 -2.58 15.82
N GLY A 77 -4.17 -1.72 16.84
CA GLY A 77 -3.66 -2.07 18.18
C GLY A 77 -4.50 -3.09 18.96
N ALA A 78 -5.83 -3.14 18.77
CA ALA A 78 -6.68 -4.17 19.36
C ALA A 78 -6.50 -5.51 18.64
N TYR A 79 -6.31 -5.50 17.31
CA TYR A 79 -5.95 -6.69 16.54
C TYR A 79 -4.53 -7.18 16.83
N LEU A 80 -3.57 -6.29 17.05
CA LEU A 80 -2.23 -6.64 17.53
C LEU A 80 -2.29 -7.21 18.95
N ALA A 81 -3.10 -6.65 19.85
CA ALA A 81 -3.25 -7.19 21.20
C ALA A 81 -3.99 -8.55 21.21
N GLN A 82 -5.01 -8.72 20.37
CA GLN A 82 -5.78 -9.96 20.27
C GLN A 82 -5.00 -11.04 19.52
N GLY A 83 -4.29 -10.68 18.45
CA GLY A 83 -3.34 -11.53 17.75
C GLY A 83 -2.15 -11.91 18.63
N TYR A 84 -1.60 -10.98 19.40
CA TYR A 84 -0.49 -11.25 20.34
C TYR A 84 -0.91 -12.15 21.50
N THR A 85 -2.12 -11.99 22.04
CA THR A 85 -2.64 -12.86 23.09
C THR A 85 -3.00 -14.25 22.58
N ALA A 86 -3.62 -14.36 21.40
CA ALA A 86 -3.83 -15.64 20.72
C ALA A 86 -2.49 -16.32 20.39
N PHE A 87 -1.53 -15.57 19.85
CA PHE A 87 -0.17 -16.03 19.58
C PHE A 87 0.52 -16.53 20.84
N ARG A 88 0.48 -15.78 21.95
CA ARG A 88 1.05 -16.19 23.25
C ARG A 88 0.40 -17.43 23.87
N GLY A 89 -0.86 -17.71 23.52
CA GLY A 89 -1.55 -18.92 23.92
C GLY A 89 -1.17 -20.18 23.13
N LEU A 90 -0.51 -20.03 21.97
CA LEU A 90 -0.07 -21.16 21.16
C LEU A 90 1.11 -21.90 21.82
N LYS A 91 1.27 -23.18 21.48
CA LYS A 91 2.43 -23.96 21.93
C LYS A 91 3.73 -23.27 21.46
N PRO A 92 4.82 -23.29 22.26
CA PRO A 92 6.08 -22.60 21.93
C PRO A 92 6.68 -22.99 20.57
N THR A 93 6.44 -24.22 20.11
CA THR A 93 6.85 -24.69 18.78
C THR A 93 6.06 -24.02 17.66
N THR A 94 4.74 -23.86 17.82
CA THR A 94 3.85 -23.19 16.86
C THR A 94 4.11 -21.68 16.81
N GLN A 95 4.41 -21.05 17.96
CA GLN A 95 4.84 -19.65 18.00
C GLN A 95 6.10 -19.42 17.19
N LYS A 96 7.12 -20.29 17.34
CA LYS A 96 8.36 -20.23 16.55
C LYS A 96 8.09 -20.41 15.05
N THR A 97 7.17 -21.29 14.68
CA THR A 97 6.79 -21.49 13.27
C THR A 97 6.09 -20.27 12.68
N ILE A 98 5.11 -19.67 13.38
CA ILE A 98 4.39 -18.49 12.88
C ILE A 98 5.31 -17.25 12.83
N LEU A 99 6.16 -17.04 13.84
CA LEU A 99 7.20 -16.01 13.79
C LEU A 99 8.20 -16.25 12.66
N SER A 100 8.48 -17.52 12.31
CA SER A 100 9.37 -17.84 11.18
C SER A 100 8.71 -17.64 9.82
N VAL A 101 7.38 -17.76 9.69
CA VAL A 101 6.67 -17.57 8.40
C VAL A 101 6.44 -16.08 8.12
N VAL A 102 5.91 -15.33 9.09
CA VAL A 102 5.77 -13.87 8.97
C VAL A 102 7.14 -13.19 8.98
N GLY A 103 8.07 -13.70 9.80
CA GLY A 103 9.46 -13.30 9.78
C GLY A 103 10.14 -13.62 8.47
N ALA A 104 9.88 -14.75 7.81
CA ALA A 104 10.42 -15.03 6.48
C ALA A 104 9.82 -14.12 5.40
N LEU A 105 8.56 -13.71 5.49
CA LEU A 105 7.92 -12.73 4.59
C LEU A 105 8.53 -11.31 4.73
N VAL A 106 8.72 -10.84 5.97
CA VAL A 106 9.37 -9.54 6.24
C VAL A 106 10.88 -9.60 5.98
N VAL A 107 11.54 -10.72 6.29
CA VAL A 107 12.96 -10.93 6.02
C VAL A 107 13.22 -11.18 4.52
N LEU A 108 12.28 -11.74 3.74
CA LEU A 108 12.35 -11.74 2.28
C LEU A 108 12.37 -10.30 1.75
N SER A 109 11.59 -9.41 2.37
CA SER A 109 11.57 -7.98 2.03
C SER A 109 12.87 -7.26 2.41
N VAL A 110 13.71 -7.82 3.30
CA VAL A 110 14.96 -7.22 3.81
C VAL A 110 16.23 -7.90 3.24
N LEU A 111 16.19 -9.19 2.85
CA LEU A 111 17.36 -9.93 2.38
C LEU A 111 17.74 -9.66 0.91
N VAL A 112 16.88 -9.00 0.12
CA VAL A 112 17.18 -8.65 -1.28
C VAL A 112 18.33 -7.62 -1.39
N GLY A 113 18.64 -6.86 -0.34
CA GLY A 113 19.75 -5.89 -0.32
C GLY A 113 21.16 -6.45 -0.07
N SER A 114 21.36 -7.77 0.10
CA SER A 114 22.65 -8.30 0.61
C SER A 114 23.51 -9.11 -0.38
N ILE A 115 23.09 -9.34 -1.63
CA ILE A 115 23.89 -10.15 -2.58
C ILE A 115 24.74 -9.32 -3.56
N ALA A 116 24.63 -7.99 -3.58
CA ALA A 116 25.47 -7.17 -4.47
C ALA A 116 26.85 -6.76 -3.90
N ALA A 117 27.27 -7.22 -2.72
CA ALA A 117 28.54 -6.82 -2.10
C ALA A 117 29.55 -7.95 -1.82
N ALA A 118 29.28 -9.20 -2.21
CA ALA A 118 30.12 -10.35 -1.82
C ALA A 118 30.60 -11.26 -2.96
N LEU A 119 30.61 -10.78 -4.21
CA LEU A 119 31.24 -11.48 -5.36
C LEU A 119 32.27 -10.58 -6.06
N GLY A 120 33.17 -10.01 -5.26
CA GLY A 120 34.43 -9.43 -5.72
C GLY A 120 35.55 -9.91 -4.81
N GLY A 121 35.86 -11.20 -4.88
CA GLY A 121 37.07 -11.74 -4.25
C GLY A 121 38.27 -11.56 -5.18
N ASP A 122 39.36 -11.04 -4.64
CA ASP A 122 40.64 -11.71 -4.78
C ASP A 122 41.51 -11.40 -3.55
N ASP A 123 42.01 -12.48 -2.94
CA ASP A 123 43.04 -12.48 -1.91
C ASP A 123 44.38 -12.11 -2.56
N ASP A 124 45.03 -11.04 -2.09
CA ASP A 124 46.46 -11.08 -1.74
C ASP A 124 46.89 -9.75 -1.10
N ALA A 125 47.39 -9.85 0.14
CA ALA A 125 48.27 -8.86 0.75
C ALA A 125 49.63 -9.57 0.94
N PRO A 126 50.79 -8.91 0.78
CA PRO A 126 51.12 -7.82 1.69
C PRO A 126 52.00 -6.67 1.17
N GLU A 127 51.93 -5.57 1.93
CA GLU A 127 52.98 -4.62 2.33
C GLU A 127 53.56 -3.54 1.37
N THR A 128 53.61 -2.34 1.96
CA THR A 128 54.66 -1.28 1.91
C THR A 128 54.52 -0.04 1.01
N THR A 129 54.20 1.07 1.70
CA THR A 129 54.80 2.42 1.63
C THR A 129 54.26 3.46 0.60
N PRO A 130 53.92 4.69 1.04
CA PRO A 130 53.49 5.81 0.20
C PRO A 130 54.63 6.75 -0.24
N PRO A 131 54.42 7.55 -1.30
CA PRO A 131 54.76 8.99 -1.23
C PRO A 131 53.67 9.87 -1.89
N ALA A 132 53.17 10.90 -1.22
CA ALA A 132 53.71 12.27 -1.14
C ALA A 132 53.27 13.19 -2.30
N ALA A 133 52.74 14.33 -1.89
CA ALA A 133 52.12 15.41 -2.65
C ALA A 133 52.98 15.99 -3.80
N GLN A 134 52.29 16.57 -4.78
CA GLN A 134 52.74 17.80 -5.45
C GLN A 134 51.53 18.68 -5.79
N THR A 135 51.62 19.92 -5.33
CA THR A 135 50.72 21.06 -5.50
C THR A 135 51.16 21.90 -6.70
N GLU A 136 50.22 22.64 -7.29
CA GLU A 136 50.30 23.97 -7.97
C GLU A 136 49.70 23.99 -9.41
N PRO A 137 49.32 25.17 -9.97
CA PRO A 137 48.18 26.00 -9.57
C PRO A 137 47.26 26.39 -10.77
N LEU A 138 46.14 27.05 -10.49
CA LEU A 138 45.20 27.67 -11.46
C LEU A 138 45.88 28.65 -12.46
N PRO A 139 45.23 28.94 -13.62
CA PRO A 139 44.53 30.23 -13.71
C PRO A 139 43.22 30.26 -14.56
N ALA A 140 42.32 31.12 -14.06
CA ALA A 140 41.47 32.10 -14.75
C ALA A 140 40.36 31.69 -15.76
N SER A 141 39.15 32.10 -15.35
CA SER A 141 37.94 32.46 -16.12
C SER A 141 38.22 33.39 -17.32
N PRO A 142 37.36 33.36 -18.35
CA PRO A 142 36.48 34.53 -18.53
C PRO A 142 34.98 34.23 -18.74
N GLU A 143 34.21 35.23 -18.37
CA GLU A 143 32.75 35.42 -18.35
C GLU A 143 32.18 35.79 -19.76
N PRO A 144 30.87 36.10 -19.92
CA PRO A 144 30.00 35.58 -20.97
C PRO A 144 29.92 36.47 -22.24
N THR A 145 29.43 35.90 -23.33
CA THR A 145 29.00 36.66 -24.52
C THR A 145 27.50 36.49 -24.71
N GLU A 146 26.75 37.54 -24.36
CA GLU A 146 25.39 37.78 -24.86
C GLU A 146 25.47 38.21 -26.34
N GLY A 147 24.65 37.59 -27.18
CA GLY A 147 24.45 37.92 -28.58
C GLY A 147 22.95 37.87 -28.91
N PRO A 148 22.48 38.68 -29.88
CA PRO A 148 21.20 39.37 -29.78
C PRO A 148 19.98 38.60 -30.28
N SER A 149 18.85 39.00 -29.69
CA SER A 149 17.45 38.79 -30.08
C SER A 149 17.21 38.90 -31.60
N GLU A 150 16.67 37.84 -32.18
CA GLU A 150 16.01 37.86 -33.49
C GLU A 150 14.53 37.52 -33.26
N GLU A 151 13.70 38.56 -33.40
CA GLU A 151 12.25 38.53 -33.24
C GLU A 151 11.66 37.94 -34.53
N ALA A 152 11.53 36.62 -34.57
CA ALA A 152 10.82 35.92 -35.63
C ALA A 152 9.35 35.72 -35.23
N SER A 153 8.48 36.48 -35.91
CA SER A 153 7.04 36.29 -35.92
C SER A 153 6.73 34.87 -36.44
N ALA A 154 6.38 33.96 -35.54
CA ALA A 154 5.90 32.63 -35.89
C ALA A 154 4.37 32.65 -35.98
N GLU A 155 3.87 32.30 -37.17
CA GLU A 155 2.47 31.96 -37.40
C GLU A 155 2.05 30.81 -36.45
N PRO A 156 0.79 30.77 -35.98
CA PRO A 156 0.31 29.67 -35.17
C PRO A 156 0.20 28.42 -36.05
N LEU A 157 1.24 27.60 -36.06
CA LEU A 157 1.16 26.21 -36.50
C LEU A 157 0.14 25.54 -35.58
N ALA A 158 -1.06 25.30 -36.12
CA ALA A 158 -2.01 24.40 -35.52
C ALA A 158 -1.34 23.02 -35.50
N SER A 159 -0.75 22.68 -34.35
CA SER A 159 -0.21 21.35 -34.09
C SER A 159 -1.32 20.33 -34.32
N GLU A 160 -1.17 19.53 -35.36
CA GLU A 160 -1.90 18.27 -35.48
C GLU A 160 -1.54 17.47 -34.23
N ILE A 161 -2.51 17.35 -33.30
CA ILE A 161 -2.40 16.42 -32.19
C ILE A 161 -2.48 15.04 -32.85
N PRO A 162 -1.42 14.22 -32.80
CA PRO A 162 -1.49 12.88 -33.36
C PRO A 162 -2.63 12.14 -32.67
N GLU A 163 -3.57 11.60 -33.45
CA GLU A 163 -4.56 10.66 -32.92
C GLU A 163 -3.78 9.46 -32.39
N VAL A 164 -3.76 9.31 -31.07
CA VAL A 164 -3.14 8.17 -30.41
C VAL A 164 -4.13 7.01 -30.54
N ASP A 165 -3.70 5.92 -31.19
CA ASP A 165 -4.51 4.70 -31.28
C ASP A 165 -4.94 4.26 -29.87
N PRO A 166 -6.21 3.88 -29.66
CA PRO A 166 -6.68 3.45 -28.35
C PRO A 166 -5.93 2.20 -27.91
N TYR A 167 -5.41 2.22 -26.69
CA TYR A 167 -4.72 1.06 -26.11
C TYR A 167 -5.63 -0.18 -26.10
N SER A 168 -5.08 -1.30 -26.59
CA SER A 168 -5.73 -2.61 -26.60
C SER A 168 -4.86 -3.61 -25.85
N TYR A 169 -5.46 -4.34 -24.92
CA TYR A 169 -4.80 -5.39 -24.17
C TYR A 169 -4.88 -6.73 -24.92
N ASP A 170 -3.73 -7.25 -25.34
CA ASP A 170 -3.61 -8.53 -26.05
C ASP A 170 -2.99 -9.65 -25.19
N GLY A 171 -2.98 -9.47 -23.86
CA GLY A 171 -2.39 -10.42 -22.92
C GLY A 171 -3.33 -11.54 -22.45
N PRO A 172 -2.86 -12.41 -21.54
CA PRO A 172 -3.69 -13.46 -20.95
C PRO A 172 -4.86 -12.88 -20.13
N THR A 173 -5.94 -13.65 -19.99
CA THR A 173 -7.03 -13.25 -19.09
C THR A 173 -6.54 -13.20 -17.64
N TYR A 174 -6.95 -12.15 -16.93
CA TYR A 174 -6.70 -12.00 -15.51
C TYR A 174 -7.88 -11.33 -14.80
N GLU A 175 -7.90 -11.47 -13.47
CA GLU A 175 -8.86 -10.84 -12.55
C GLU A 175 -8.07 -10.13 -11.46
N VAL A 176 -8.38 -8.85 -11.19
CA VAL A 176 -7.96 -8.19 -9.96
C VAL A 176 -8.92 -8.62 -8.85
N VAL A 177 -8.45 -9.49 -7.95
CA VAL A 177 -9.26 -10.05 -6.86
C VAL A 177 -9.53 -9.01 -5.79
N THR A 178 -8.49 -8.26 -5.41
CA THR A 178 -8.58 -7.21 -4.40
C THR A 178 -7.48 -6.17 -4.62
N THR A 179 -7.69 -5.00 -4.02
CA THR A 179 -6.79 -3.85 -4.11
C THR A 179 -6.60 -3.27 -2.71
N ASP A 180 -5.35 -3.18 -2.29
CA ASP A 180 -4.97 -2.68 -0.98
C ASP A 180 -4.21 -1.36 -1.16
N GLU A 181 -4.77 -0.25 -0.67
CA GLU A 181 -4.13 1.06 -0.76
C GLU A 181 -3.12 1.29 0.37
N ASN A 182 -2.20 2.24 0.17
CA ASN A 182 -1.25 2.72 1.19
C ASN A 182 -0.33 1.62 1.75
N GLN A 183 0.10 0.70 0.90
CA GLN A 183 1.01 -0.39 1.27
C GLN A 183 2.45 0.09 1.37
N GLY A 184 3.12 -0.34 2.44
CA GLY A 184 4.53 -0.07 2.71
C GLY A 184 4.89 1.41 2.94
N PRO A 185 6.19 1.73 3.11
CA PRO A 185 6.68 3.09 3.33
C PRO A 185 6.39 4.04 2.16
N ALA A 186 6.27 3.51 0.95
CA ALA A 186 5.94 4.28 -0.25
C ALA A 186 4.43 4.50 -0.48
N LYS A 187 3.58 3.92 0.38
CA LYS A 187 2.11 4.05 0.30
C LYS A 187 1.56 3.65 -1.08
N LEU A 188 2.14 2.61 -1.67
CA LEU A 188 1.75 2.13 -2.99
C LEU A 188 0.37 1.47 -2.93
N THR A 189 -0.32 1.46 -4.06
CA THR A 189 -1.49 0.59 -4.23
C THR A 189 -1.01 -0.80 -4.63
N GLN A 190 -1.49 -1.82 -3.94
CA GLN A 190 -1.18 -3.22 -4.21
C GLN A 190 -2.37 -3.91 -4.86
N TYR A 191 -2.13 -4.54 -6.00
CA TYR A 191 -3.10 -5.32 -6.75
C TYR A 191 -2.84 -6.80 -6.56
N TRP A 192 -3.85 -7.55 -6.13
CA TRP A 192 -3.80 -9.01 -6.11
C TRP A 192 -4.47 -9.54 -7.35
N VAL A 193 -3.69 -10.18 -8.20
CA VAL A 193 -4.08 -10.55 -9.56
C VAL A 193 -4.08 -12.05 -9.71
N VAL A 194 -5.20 -12.61 -10.17
CA VAL A 194 -5.29 -14.02 -10.56
C VAL A 194 -5.25 -14.11 -12.07
N THR A 195 -4.37 -14.95 -12.60
CA THR A 195 -4.33 -15.31 -14.02
C THR A 195 -4.58 -16.81 -14.22
N THR A 196 -4.71 -17.24 -15.47
CA THR A 196 -5.11 -18.61 -15.81
C THR A 196 -4.14 -19.67 -15.25
N PRO A 197 -4.64 -20.81 -14.73
CA PRO A 197 -3.82 -21.83 -14.09
C PRO A 197 -2.90 -22.62 -15.04
N ASP A 198 -3.10 -22.49 -16.36
CA ASP A 198 -2.38 -23.25 -17.38
C ASP A 198 -1.10 -22.57 -17.87
N LEU A 199 -0.63 -21.51 -17.19
CA LEU A 199 0.66 -20.89 -17.46
C LEU A 199 1.80 -21.88 -17.20
N ALA A 200 2.43 -22.36 -18.27
CA ALA A 200 3.62 -23.18 -18.18
C ALA A 200 4.80 -22.30 -17.69
N PHE A 201 5.24 -22.51 -16.45
CA PHE A 201 6.37 -21.78 -15.83
C PHE A 201 7.75 -22.16 -16.38
N SER A 202 7.82 -22.63 -17.63
CA SER A 202 9.04 -23.05 -18.30
C SER A 202 9.37 -22.07 -19.43
N GLY A 203 10.55 -21.45 -19.38
CA GLY A 203 11.00 -20.46 -20.36
C GLY A 203 10.41 -19.07 -20.11
N ASP A 204 10.71 -18.13 -21.00
CA ASP A 204 10.36 -16.70 -20.78
C ASP A 204 8.95 -16.32 -21.23
N ALA A 205 8.24 -17.20 -21.96
CA ALA A 205 6.91 -16.90 -22.46
C ALA A 205 5.89 -16.56 -21.36
N TYR A 206 6.00 -17.16 -20.16
CA TYR A 206 5.14 -16.79 -19.05
C TYR A 206 5.52 -15.41 -18.48
N LYS A 207 6.81 -15.04 -18.49
CA LYS A 207 7.27 -13.72 -18.02
C LYS A 207 6.73 -12.62 -18.91
N ASP A 208 6.79 -12.82 -20.23
CA ASP A 208 6.22 -11.89 -21.20
C ASP A 208 4.70 -11.73 -20.98
N ALA A 209 3.98 -12.84 -20.75
CA ALA A 209 2.56 -12.81 -20.44
C ALA A 209 2.24 -12.06 -19.12
N ILE A 210 3.08 -12.21 -18.09
CA ILE A 210 2.91 -11.47 -16.83
C ILE A 210 3.23 -9.99 -17.00
N LYS A 211 4.25 -9.63 -17.78
CA LYS A 211 4.58 -8.23 -18.07
C LYS A 211 3.41 -7.54 -18.78
N LEU A 212 2.75 -8.20 -19.73
CA LEU A 212 1.53 -7.67 -20.35
C LEU A 212 0.44 -7.36 -19.33
N ILE A 213 0.21 -8.23 -18.33
CA ILE A 213 -0.75 -7.95 -17.24
C ILE A 213 -0.32 -6.71 -16.44
N ILE A 214 0.97 -6.60 -16.12
CA ILE A 214 1.50 -5.45 -15.35
C ILE A 214 1.40 -4.16 -16.17
N ASP A 215 1.71 -4.19 -17.47
CA ASP A 215 1.54 -3.07 -18.40
C ASP A 215 0.07 -2.62 -18.47
N ASP A 216 -0.88 -3.55 -18.56
CA ASP A 216 -2.32 -3.22 -18.58
C ASP A 216 -2.76 -2.53 -17.29
N ILE A 217 -2.29 -3.03 -16.14
CA ILE A 217 -2.53 -2.37 -14.85
C ILE A 217 -1.88 -0.97 -14.85
N ALA A 218 -0.63 -0.83 -15.31
CA ALA A 218 0.07 0.45 -15.35
C ALA A 218 -0.66 1.47 -16.24
N HIS A 219 -1.13 1.04 -17.41
CA HIS A 219 -1.94 1.82 -18.34
C HIS A 219 -3.27 2.24 -17.71
N ALA A 220 -4.00 1.30 -17.10
CA ALA A 220 -5.27 1.58 -16.45
C ALA A 220 -5.14 2.57 -15.28
N GLN A 221 -4.00 2.55 -14.57
CA GLN A 221 -3.72 3.44 -13.45
C GLN A 221 -3.00 4.74 -13.84
N GLY A 222 -2.44 4.82 -15.05
CA GLY A 222 -1.60 5.93 -15.48
C GLY A 222 -0.32 6.08 -14.65
N THR A 223 0.23 4.99 -14.13
CA THR A 223 1.45 5.00 -13.30
C THR A 223 2.12 3.63 -13.25
N SER A 224 3.46 3.60 -13.24
CA SER A 224 4.28 2.41 -12.98
C SER A 224 4.48 2.16 -11.47
N LYS A 225 4.07 3.09 -10.60
CA LYS A 225 4.35 3.05 -9.16
C LYS A 225 3.25 2.34 -8.37
N PHE A 226 3.25 1.01 -8.41
CA PHE A 226 2.33 0.14 -7.69
C PHE A 226 3.00 -1.19 -7.33
N ILE A 227 2.30 -2.01 -6.56
CA ILE A 227 2.66 -3.40 -6.30
C ILE A 227 1.65 -4.29 -7.05
N ALA A 228 2.11 -5.33 -7.73
CA ALA A 228 1.22 -6.36 -8.28
C ALA A 228 1.70 -7.75 -7.87
N GLU A 229 0.81 -8.49 -7.19
CA GLU A 229 1.01 -9.87 -6.79
C GLU A 229 0.24 -10.77 -7.74
N VAL A 230 0.97 -11.46 -8.63
CA VAL A 230 0.36 -12.27 -9.68
C VAL A 230 0.41 -13.73 -9.28
N VAL A 231 -0.78 -14.33 -9.14
CA VAL A 231 -0.98 -15.70 -8.69
C VAL A 231 -1.88 -16.47 -9.65
N THR A 232 -1.88 -17.80 -9.59
CA THR A 232 -2.77 -18.67 -10.38
C THR A 232 -3.93 -19.26 -9.57
N ASP A 233 -3.97 -19.00 -8.27
CA ASP A 233 -5.01 -19.50 -7.37
C ASP A 233 -5.55 -18.34 -6.54
N LYS A 234 -6.86 -18.11 -6.65
CA LYS A 234 -7.57 -17.03 -5.96
C LYS A 234 -7.45 -17.11 -4.44
N GLN A 235 -7.34 -18.31 -3.88
CA GLN A 235 -7.16 -18.46 -2.43
C GLN A 235 -5.83 -17.91 -1.95
N ILE A 236 -4.79 -17.87 -2.80
CA ILE A 236 -3.53 -17.21 -2.44
C ILE A 236 -3.77 -15.72 -2.29
N ALA A 237 -4.41 -15.09 -3.29
CA ALA A 237 -4.73 -13.66 -3.25
C ALA A 237 -5.61 -13.29 -2.05
N GLU A 238 -6.67 -14.06 -1.78
CA GLU A 238 -7.59 -13.79 -0.68
C GLU A 238 -6.95 -14.02 0.70
N ALA A 239 -6.04 -14.99 0.82
CA ALA A 239 -5.37 -15.30 2.06
C ALA A 239 -4.17 -14.38 2.38
N GLU A 240 -3.54 -13.80 1.37
CA GLU A 240 -2.32 -13.00 1.56
C GLU A 240 -2.61 -11.48 1.48
N SER A 241 -3.77 -11.09 0.93
CA SER A 241 -4.20 -9.70 0.95
C SER A 241 -4.61 -9.22 2.35
N PRO A 242 -4.10 -8.06 2.81
CA PRO A 242 -4.51 -7.44 4.06
C PRO A 242 -6.02 -7.18 4.20
N SER A 243 -6.72 -6.83 3.10
CA SER A 243 -8.15 -6.50 3.16
C SER A 243 -9.06 -7.71 3.21
N THR A 244 -8.63 -8.88 2.73
CA THR A 244 -9.46 -10.09 2.67
C THR A 244 -9.06 -11.16 3.67
N PHE A 245 -7.87 -11.08 4.27
CA PHE A 245 -7.35 -12.12 5.17
C PHE A 245 -8.29 -12.47 6.34
N GLU A 246 -8.94 -11.48 6.98
CA GLU A 246 -9.87 -11.76 8.10
C GLU A 246 -11.07 -12.59 7.63
N ALA A 247 -11.68 -12.23 6.50
CA ALA A 247 -12.79 -12.98 5.92
C ALA A 247 -12.36 -14.38 5.47
N PHE A 248 -11.16 -14.51 4.88
CA PHE A 248 -10.59 -15.79 4.51
C PHE A 248 -10.42 -16.72 5.73
N ILE A 249 -9.93 -16.18 6.84
CA ILE A 249 -9.78 -16.93 8.10
C ILE A 249 -11.13 -17.33 8.69
N ASP A 250 -12.14 -16.46 8.60
CA ASP A 250 -13.50 -16.78 9.07
C ASP A 250 -14.15 -17.89 8.25
N GLU A 251 -13.91 -17.92 6.94
CA GLU A 251 -14.47 -18.93 6.02
C GLU A 251 -13.73 -20.27 6.09
N TYR A 252 -12.39 -20.26 6.01
CA TYR A 252 -11.58 -21.47 5.86
C TYR A 252 -10.91 -21.92 7.16
N GLY A 253 -10.80 -21.05 8.16
CA GLY A 253 -10.13 -21.29 9.42
C GLY A 253 -8.61 -21.06 9.36
N ALA A 254 -8.04 -20.57 10.46
CA ALA A 254 -6.60 -20.28 10.58
C ALA A 254 -5.71 -21.50 10.32
N ASP A 255 -6.18 -22.69 10.69
CA ASP A 255 -5.46 -23.94 10.45
C ASP A 255 -5.30 -24.26 8.96
N TYR A 256 -6.31 -23.92 8.15
CA TYR A 256 -6.26 -24.07 6.70
C TYR A 256 -5.28 -23.06 6.10
N ALA A 257 -5.41 -21.78 6.47
CA ALA A 257 -4.50 -20.72 6.01
C ALA A 257 -3.03 -21.11 6.27
N ILE A 258 -2.69 -21.52 7.49
CA ILE A 258 -1.30 -21.85 7.87
C ILE A 258 -0.75 -23.11 7.17
N LYS A 259 -1.59 -24.12 6.91
CA LYS A 259 -1.12 -25.44 6.42
C LYS A 259 -1.29 -25.65 4.92
N THR A 260 -2.25 -24.96 4.31
CA THR A 260 -2.64 -25.17 2.92
C THR A 260 -2.12 -24.06 2.03
N ILE A 261 -2.29 -22.79 2.39
CA ILE A 261 -1.87 -21.65 1.54
C ILE A 261 -0.39 -21.71 1.20
N PRO A 262 0.56 -21.97 2.14
CA PRO A 262 1.97 -22.10 1.79
C PRO A 262 2.32 -23.20 0.78
N LYS A 263 1.43 -24.18 0.59
CA LYS A 263 1.62 -25.21 -0.45
C LYS A 263 1.07 -24.75 -1.79
N LEU A 264 0.01 -23.94 -1.78
CA LEU A 264 -0.53 -23.29 -2.98
C LEU A 264 0.45 -22.24 -3.49
N GLU A 265 1.00 -21.38 -2.63
CA GLU A 265 1.98 -20.35 -2.98
C GLU A 265 3.19 -20.89 -3.76
N LYS A 266 3.79 -21.99 -3.29
CA LYS A 266 4.92 -22.64 -3.96
C LYS A 266 4.63 -23.04 -5.41
N LYS A 267 3.37 -23.31 -5.72
CA LYS A 267 2.93 -23.73 -7.04
C LYS A 267 2.42 -22.56 -7.87
N GLY A 268 1.64 -21.68 -7.24
CA GLY A 268 0.80 -20.71 -7.90
C GLY A 268 1.19 -19.25 -7.73
N TRP A 269 2.20 -18.90 -6.93
CA TRP A 269 2.72 -17.53 -6.95
C TRP A 269 3.68 -17.34 -8.11
N VAL A 270 3.29 -16.51 -9.08
CA VAL A 270 3.99 -16.34 -10.36
C VAL A 270 5.00 -15.22 -10.29
N ALA A 271 4.58 -14.04 -9.83
CA ALA A 271 5.42 -12.86 -9.78
C ALA A 271 4.97 -11.90 -8.67
N ASN A 272 5.93 -11.10 -8.19
CA ASN A 272 5.71 -9.90 -7.40
C ASN A 272 6.38 -8.74 -8.14
N TYR A 273 5.59 -7.81 -8.65
CA TYR A 273 6.10 -6.55 -9.19
C TYR A 273 6.02 -5.47 -8.11
N THR A 274 7.09 -4.69 -7.97
CA THR A 274 7.13 -3.49 -7.14
C THR A 274 7.76 -2.36 -7.94
N GLY A 275 6.97 -1.32 -8.20
CA GLY A 275 7.41 -0.09 -8.85
C GLY A 275 7.35 1.12 -7.91
N GLY A 276 8.36 1.98 -7.99
CA GLY A 276 8.42 3.22 -7.21
C GLY A 276 8.93 3.06 -5.77
N PHE A 277 9.58 1.93 -5.43
CA PHE A 277 10.14 1.68 -4.10
C PHE A 277 11.57 1.12 -4.18
N ASP A 278 12.52 1.87 -3.65
CA ASP A 278 13.91 1.43 -3.55
C ASP A 278 14.10 0.59 -2.28
N GLN A 279 14.31 -0.71 -2.49
CA GLN A 279 14.49 -1.68 -1.42
C GLN A 279 15.79 -1.46 -0.61
N ASN A 280 16.81 -0.80 -1.19
CA ASN A 280 18.06 -0.53 -0.48
C ASN A 280 17.90 0.58 0.55
N THR A 281 17.13 1.63 0.21
CA THR A 281 16.92 2.77 1.09
C THR A 281 15.62 2.69 1.89
N GLY A 282 14.70 1.81 1.51
CA GLY A 282 13.38 1.66 2.12
C GLY A 282 12.47 2.87 1.86
N LYS A 283 12.66 3.57 0.74
CA LYS A 283 11.99 4.84 0.42
C LYS A 283 11.32 4.80 -0.96
N PRO A 284 10.31 5.65 -1.20
CA PRO A 284 9.90 5.93 -2.57
C PRO A 284 11.08 6.39 -3.41
N SER A 285 11.19 5.90 -4.64
CA SER A 285 12.19 6.33 -5.61
C SER A 285 11.65 6.22 -7.03
N ASP A 286 12.19 7.04 -7.93
CA ASP A 286 11.90 7.03 -9.36
C ASP A 286 13.08 6.47 -10.17
N ASP A 287 14.14 6.02 -9.48
CA ASP A 287 15.29 5.39 -10.11
C ASP A 287 14.90 4.05 -10.74
N ALA A 288 15.56 3.66 -11.83
CA ALA A 288 15.30 2.37 -12.49
C ALA A 288 15.41 1.16 -11.53
N SER A 289 16.24 1.25 -10.48
CA SER A 289 16.36 0.20 -9.46
C SER A 289 15.13 0.06 -8.55
N ALA A 290 14.20 1.01 -8.58
CA ALA A 290 12.96 1.01 -7.82
C ALA A 290 11.82 0.25 -8.53
N PHE A 291 12.10 -0.34 -9.71
CA PHE A 291 11.17 -1.09 -10.54
C PHE A 291 11.69 -2.51 -10.73
N THR A 292 11.04 -3.46 -10.06
CA THR A 292 11.53 -4.84 -9.97
C THR A 292 10.40 -5.83 -10.10
N ILE A 293 10.68 -6.96 -10.75
CA ILE A 293 9.88 -8.17 -10.68
C ILE A 293 10.68 -9.25 -9.97
N LEU A 294 10.09 -9.80 -8.91
CA LEU A 294 10.53 -11.05 -8.29
C LEU A 294 9.68 -12.19 -8.85
N TRP A 295 10.30 -13.00 -9.70
CA TRP A 295 9.71 -14.18 -10.30
C TRP A 295 9.71 -15.34 -9.30
N ARG A 296 8.56 -16.02 -9.19
CA ARG A 296 8.41 -17.29 -8.46
C ARG A 296 8.97 -17.22 -7.03
N PRO A 297 8.48 -16.28 -6.18
CA PRO A 297 9.07 -15.99 -4.87
C PRO A 297 9.12 -17.19 -3.92
N TYR A 298 8.24 -18.17 -4.09
CA TYR A 298 8.17 -19.37 -3.25
C TYR A 298 8.68 -20.64 -3.95
N ALA A 299 9.28 -20.52 -5.13
CA ALA A 299 9.86 -21.64 -5.86
C ALA A 299 11.34 -21.39 -6.22
N THR A 300 11.61 -20.86 -7.41
CA THR A 300 12.98 -20.74 -7.94
C THR A 300 13.62 -19.38 -7.71
N GLN A 301 12.87 -18.35 -7.33
CA GLN A 301 13.32 -16.97 -7.08
C GLN A 301 14.30 -16.41 -8.11
N GLU A 302 13.79 -15.59 -9.02
CA GLU A 302 14.61 -14.83 -9.97
C GLU A 302 14.22 -13.36 -9.93
N PHE A 303 15.21 -12.47 -10.05
CA PHE A 303 14.98 -11.02 -10.03
C PHE A 303 15.19 -10.43 -11.42
N GLU A 304 14.33 -9.48 -11.75
CA GLU A 304 14.43 -8.70 -12.98
C GLU A 304 14.18 -7.22 -12.66
N GLN A 305 15.04 -6.34 -13.16
CA GLN A 305 14.78 -4.90 -13.18
C GLN A 305 14.02 -4.58 -14.45
N TRP A 306 12.80 -4.08 -14.30
CA TRP A 306 11.90 -3.80 -15.40
C TRP A 306 10.81 -2.84 -14.94
N GLU A 307 10.50 -1.86 -15.77
CA GLU A 307 9.44 -0.86 -15.57
C GLU A 307 8.42 -0.99 -16.72
N PRO A 308 7.11 -1.04 -16.44
CA PRO A 308 6.07 -1.05 -17.47
C PRO A 308 6.03 0.28 -18.21
N GLU A 309 5.64 0.26 -19.48
CA GLU A 309 5.40 1.49 -20.21
C GLU A 309 4.14 2.17 -19.66
N VAL A 310 4.19 3.50 -19.48
CA VAL A 310 3.05 4.29 -19.04
C VAL A 310 2.79 5.34 -20.11
N PRO A 311 1.54 5.52 -20.58
CA PRO A 311 1.23 6.54 -21.56
C PRO A 311 1.59 7.92 -20.97
N VAL A 312 2.35 8.71 -21.73
CA VAL A 312 2.64 10.09 -21.36
C VAL A 312 1.34 10.88 -21.50
N SER A 313 0.68 11.16 -20.37
CA SER A 313 -0.53 11.98 -20.27
C SER A 313 -0.28 13.44 -20.63
#